data_AF-A0A927ZMC9-F1
#
_entry.id   AF-A0A927ZMC9-F1
#
_cell.length_a   1.000
_cell.length_b   1.000
_cell.length_c   1.000
_cell.angle_alpha   90.00
_cell.angle_beta   90.00
_cell.angle_gamma   90.00
#
_symmetry.space_group_name_H-M   'P 1'
#
loop_
_entity.id
_entity.type
_entity.pdbx_description
1 polymer ?
#
loop_
_entity_poly.entity_id
_entity_poly.type
_entity_poly.pdbx_seq_one_letter_code
_entity_poly.pdbx_strand_id
1 'polypeptide(L)'
;MLSGADAIRAGPLPVQDLSQEVPTMAISLEKSRVTEYLKERYKNQFLFDSLSAEYLKRDGRMTFLTDVPVPFTMEDLVDFKEGRGLSVARMGENMVFVMGMDPQFPYKNQYRQFLQICFDARVKEAFLHDGGEALNKGDLYRAATLFRGVMVLAQEEEGTALQDALFGYATACTQIYEKLQEPENMAETDEESRAREERCGWFKGESIQLYEDLSFRYPDFAPAWYYLGYAYLNMGLYAKAFLTWKEFLTKADEAKQKDEIEEIKERMEQLEGPMEIEKGCNAIIAGRTGEGIAILEKFKDSKYRTWWPLFFYLGTAYTELGMAQEAIDSYKEVLKLAPSNKDAMVNLAEIYEAVAQDELAEKYRRKAILIDEIN
;
A
#
# COMPACT_ATOMS: atom_id res chain seq x y z
N MET A 1 13.96 -9.99 -1.83
CA MET A 1 14.17 -10.54 -3.19
C MET A 1 12.88 -11.24 -3.59
N LEU A 2 11.98 -10.54 -4.27
CA LEU A 2 10.80 -11.18 -4.87
C LEU A 2 11.28 -11.94 -6.11
N SER A 3 11.08 -13.25 -6.12
CA SER A 3 11.39 -14.12 -7.26
C SER A 3 10.57 -13.66 -8.46
N GLY A 4 11.23 -13.33 -9.57
CA GLY A 4 10.64 -12.81 -10.80
C GLY A 4 9.74 -13.78 -11.58
N ALA A 5 9.09 -14.73 -10.90
CA ALA A 5 8.18 -15.71 -11.49
C ALA A 5 6.71 -15.23 -11.53
N ASP A 6 6.30 -14.34 -10.63
CA ASP A 6 4.88 -13.91 -10.54
C ASP A 6 4.53 -12.66 -11.37
N ALA A 7 5.53 -11.99 -11.95
CA ALA A 7 5.33 -10.75 -12.72
C ALA A 7 4.64 -10.95 -14.09
N ILE A 8 4.39 -12.20 -14.50
CA ILE A 8 4.03 -12.53 -15.90
C ILE A 8 2.55 -12.90 -16.06
N ARG A 9 1.79 -12.97 -14.96
CA ARG A 9 0.32 -13.15 -15.01
C ARG A 9 -0.47 -11.84 -15.03
N ALA A 10 0.17 -10.69 -14.78
CA ALA A 10 -0.50 -9.40 -14.88
C ALA A 10 -0.37 -8.87 -16.31
N GLY A 11 -1.41 -9.10 -17.13
CA GLY A 11 -1.57 -8.34 -18.38
C GLY A 11 -1.60 -6.83 -18.11
N PRO A 12 -1.34 -5.98 -19.13
CA PRO A 12 -1.31 -4.53 -18.95
C PRO A 12 -2.63 -4.05 -18.34
N LEU A 13 -2.54 -3.42 -17.17
CA LEU A 13 -3.70 -2.74 -16.59
C LEU A 13 -4.10 -1.59 -17.52
N PRO A 14 -5.40 -1.41 -17.81
CA PRO A 14 -5.86 -0.33 -18.65
C PRO A 14 -5.41 1.01 -18.05
N VAL A 15 -4.84 1.88 -18.89
CA VAL A 15 -4.54 3.26 -18.55
C VAL A 15 -5.88 3.97 -18.31
N GLN A 16 -6.28 4.12 -17.04
CA GLN A 16 -7.37 5.02 -16.70
C GLN A 16 -6.91 6.45 -16.92
N ASP A 17 -7.66 7.15 -17.77
CA ASP A 17 -7.57 8.58 -17.97
C ASP A 17 -7.84 9.30 -16.64
N LEU A 18 -6.80 9.91 -16.07
CA LEU A 18 -6.84 10.64 -14.80
C LEU A 18 -7.52 12.02 -14.91
N SER A 19 -8.14 12.35 -16.05
CA SER A 19 -8.79 13.64 -16.27
C SER A 19 -10.29 13.70 -15.93
N GLN A 20 -10.86 12.66 -15.31
CA GLN A 20 -12.28 12.66 -14.93
C GLN A 20 -12.52 13.01 -13.46
N GLU A 21 -13.20 14.15 -13.29
CA GLU A 21 -13.93 14.67 -12.12
C GLU A 21 -13.39 14.32 -10.73
N VAL A 22 -12.80 15.32 -10.07
CA VAL A 22 -12.35 15.27 -8.66
C VAL A 22 -13.55 14.94 -7.76
N PRO A 23 -13.67 13.72 -7.22
CA PRO A 23 -14.59 13.47 -6.13
C PRO A 23 -14.04 14.27 -4.94
N THR A 24 -14.89 14.97 -4.22
CA THR A 24 -14.55 15.45 -2.89
C THR A 24 -14.22 14.21 -2.06
N MET A 25 -12.94 13.86 -1.95
CA MET A 25 -12.50 12.62 -1.30
C MET A 25 -12.74 12.80 0.21
N ALA A 26 -13.93 12.45 0.66
CA ALA A 26 -14.16 12.15 2.06
C ALA A 26 -13.11 11.11 2.46
N ILE A 27 -12.35 11.38 3.52
CA ILE A 27 -11.36 10.46 4.08
C ILE A 27 -12.03 9.08 4.19
N SER A 28 -11.64 8.15 3.32
CA SER A 28 -12.38 6.90 3.00
C SER A 28 -12.28 5.83 4.10
N LEU A 29 -12.32 6.24 5.37
CA LEU A 29 -12.39 5.33 6.51
C LEU A 29 -13.79 4.69 6.66
N GLU A 30 -14.80 5.20 5.94
CA GLU A 30 -16.21 4.81 6.08
C GLU A 30 -16.53 3.36 5.64
N LYS A 31 -15.69 2.75 4.79
CA LYS A 31 -15.85 1.37 4.32
C LYS A 31 -14.57 0.56 4.46
N SER A 32 -13.73 0.95 5.40
CA SER A 32 -12.41 0.38 5.62
C SER A 32 -12.53 -1.00 6.28
N ARG A 33 -11.96 -2.05 5.67
CA ARG A 33 -11.85 -3.37 6.30
C ARG A 33 -10.94 -3.34 7.54
N VAL A 34 -10.01 -2.38 7.61
CA VAL A 34 -9.22 -2.12 8.83
C VAL A 34 -10.13 -1.67 9.97
N THR A 35 -11.21 -0.94 9.71
CA THR A 35 -12.20 -0.55 10.74
C THR A 35 -12.80 -1.76 11.42
N GLU A 36 -13.33 -2.71 10.66
CA GLU A 36 -13.92 -3.94 11.23
C GLU A 36 -12.87 -4.78 11.95
N TYR A 37 -11.65 -4.84 11.41
CA TYR A 37 -10.54 -5.52 12.07
C TYR A 37 -10.15 -4.88 13.41
N LEU A 38 -10.04 -3.54 13.50
CA LEU A 38 -9.72 -2.86 14.75
C LEU A 38 -10.86 -2.99 15.77
N LYS A 39 -12.11 -2.91 15.33
CA LYS A 39 -13.28 -3.18 16.18
C LYS A 39 -13.23 -4.58 16.78
N GLU A 40 -12.97 -5.59 15.96
CA GLU A 40 -12.84 -6.97 16.43
C GLU A 40 -11.64 -7.16 17.37
N ARG A 41 -10.48 -6.56 17.02
CA ARG A 41 -9.25 -6.61 17.83
C ARG A 41 -9.44 -6.03 19.23
N TYR A 42 -10.21 -4.94 19.34
CA TYR A 42 -10.41 -4.22 20.60
C TYR A 42 -11.81 -4.41 21.20
N LYS A 43 -12.59 -5.38 20.71
CA LYS A 43 -14.00 -5.60 21.11
C LYS A 43 -14.23 -5.77 22.61
N ASN A 44 -13.24 -6.30 23.33
CA ASN A 44 -13.31 -6.58 24.76
C ASN A 44 -12.53 -5.55 25.60
N GLN A 45 -11.97 -4.51 24.98
CA GLN A 45 -11.19 -3.51 25.70
C GLN A 45 -12.08 -2.52 26.45
N PHE A 46 -13.24 -2.20 25.88
CA PHE A 46 -14.15 -1.17 26.41
C PHE A 46 -15.49 -1.75 26.83
N LEU A 47 -15.97 -1.26 27.96
CA LEU A 47 -17.36 -1.32 28.40
C LEU A 47 -17.97 0.06 28.22
N PHE A 48 -19.28 0.11 27.98
CA PHE A 48 -19.99 1.36 27.76
C PHE A 48 -21.08 1.53 28.81
N ASP A 49 -21.12 2.69 29.46
CA ASP A 49 -22.17 3.07 30.40
C ASP A 49 -22.42 4.59 30.37
N SER A 50 -23.52 5.06 30.94
CA SER A 50 -23.89 6.48 30.94
C SER A 50 -23.45 7.19 32.22
N LEU A 51 -23.10 8.47 32.09
CA LEU A 51 -22.87 9.32 33.27
C LEU A 51 -24.18 9.56 34.01
N SER A 52 -24.13 9.60 35.36
CA SER A 52 -25.34 9.82 36.15
C SER A 52 -25.92 11.23 35.92
N ALA A 53 -27.25 11.33 35.91
CA ALA A 53 -27.94 12.61 35.74
C ALA A 53 -27.53 13.64 36.82
N GLU A 54 -27.26 13.19 38.04
CA GLU A 54 -26.75 14.05 39.12
C GLU A 54 -25.37 14.62 38.82
N TYR A 55 -24.46 13.81 38.26
CA TYR A 55 -23.13 14.26 37.86
C TYR A 55 -23.21 15.30 36.74
N LEU A 56 -23.97 15.01 35.69
CA LEU A 56 -24.15 15.92 34.55
C LEU A 56 -24.79 17.24 34.97
N LYS A 57 -25.77 17.20 35.88
CA LYS A 57 -26.42 18.39 36.43
C LYS A 57 -25.47 19.22 37.29
N ARG A 58 -24.61 18.56 38.08
CA ARG A 58 -23.64 19.24 38.96
C ARG A 58 -22.55 19.95 38.16
N ASP A 59 -22.04 19.34 37.10
CA ASP A 59 -21.06 20.00 36.22
C ASP A 59 -21.70 21.07 35.32
N GLY A 60 -22.89 20.80 34.79
CA GLY A 60 -23.69 21.72 33.98
C GLY A 60 -23.20 21.94 32.54
N ARG A 61 -21.89 21.78 32.27
CA ARG A 61 -21.30 21.96 30.93
C ARG A 61 -21.41 20.69 30.08
N MET A 62 -21.48 19.53 30.72
CA MET A 62 -21.50 18.20 30.06
C MET A 62 -22.90 17.63 29.78
N THR A 63 -23.97 18.42 29.91
CA THR A 63 -25.37 17.93 29.78
C THR A 63 -25.71 17.30 28.42
N PHE A 64 -24.95 17.62 27.36
CA PHE A 64 -25.08 16.98 26.04
C PHE A 64 -24.62 15.50 26.01
N LEU A 65 -23.99 15.01 27.09
CA LEU A 65 -23.66 13.59 27.28
C LEU A 65 -24.80 12.77 27.93
N THR A 66 -26.00 13.34 28.06
CA THR A 66 -27.17 12.59 28.55
C THR A 66 -27.49 11.45 27.58
N ASP A 67 -27.61 10.23 28.11
CA ASP A 67 -27.81 8.98 27.36
C ASP A 67 -26.71 8.67 26.32
N VAL A 68 -25.56 9.36 26.41
CA VAL A 68 -24.39 9.07 25.59
C VAL A 68 -23.56 7.99 26.29
N PRO A 69 -23.33 6.83 25.66
CA PRO A 69 -22.48 5.80 26.22
C PRO A 69 -21.05 6.35 26.33
N VAL A 70 -20.46 6.27 27.51
CA VAL A 70 -19.06 6.63 27.78
C VAL A 70 -18.23 5.34 27.83
N PRO A 71 -17.05 5.29 27.20
CA PRO A 71 -16.22 4.10 27.18
C PRO A 71 -15.31 4.03 28.41
N PHE A 72 -15.23 2.84 29.00
CA PHE A 72 -14.43 2.52 30.18
C PHE A 72 -13.63 1.24 29.96
N THR A 73 -12.38 1.20 30.40
CA THR A 73 -11.58 -0.03 30.41
C THR A 73 -11.81 -0.87 31.68
N MET A 74 -11.31 -2.10 31.71
CA MET A 74 -11.34 -2.92 32.92
C MET A 74 -10.52 -2.31 34.07
N GLU A 75 -9.46 -1.56 33.76
CA GLU A 75 -8.66 -0.82 34.75
C GLU A 75 -9.49 0.31 35.38
N ASP A 76 -10.38 0.94 34.61
CA ASP A 76 -11.32 1.99 35.07
C ASP A 76 -12.26 1.46 36.14
N LEU A 77 -12.74 0.23 35.96
CA LEU A 77 -13.58 -0.42 36.96
C LEU A 77 -12.82 -0.75 38.24
N VAL A 78 -11.54 -1.07 38.16
CA VAL A 78 -10.71 -1.31 39.35
C VAL A 78 -10.55 -0.02 40.14
N ASP A 79 -10.21 1.09 39.47
CA ASP A 79 -10.08 2.40 40.11
C ASP A 79 -11.40 2.89 40.71
N PHE A 80 -12.52 2.59 40.06
CA PHE A 80 -13.85 2.89 40.57
C PHE A 80 -14.15 2.13 41.87
N LYS A 81 -13.84 0.82 41.91
CA LYS A 81 -14.01 -0.02 43.11
C LYS A 81 -13.11 0.43 44.27
N GLU A 82 -11.94 0.97 43.97
CA GLU A 82 -11.00 1.50 44.95
C GLU A 82 -11.29 2.96 45.36
N GLY A 83 -12.41 3.53 44.90
CA GLY A 83 -12.88 4.86 45.27
C GLY A 83 -12.10 6.03 44.66
N ARG A 84 -11.18 5.75 43.71
CA ARG A 84 -10.44 6.78 42.98
C ARG A 84 -11.29 7.46 41.89
N GLY A 85 -12.36 6.80 41.45
CA GLY A 85 -13.21 7.28 40.37
C GLY A 85 -12.48 7.27 39.03
N LEU A 86 -13.09 7.90 38.02
CA LEU A 86 -12.50 8.06 36.69
C LEU A 86 -12.13 9.51 36.42
N SER A 87 -10.93 9.74 35.92
CA SER A 87 -10.48 11.08 35.54
C SER A 87 -11.08 11.50 34.19
N VAL A 88 -11.32 12.81 34.05
CA VAL A 88 -11.75 13.42 32.78
C VAL A 88 -10.75 13.13 31.65
N ALA A 89 -9.44 13.11 31.99
CA ALA A 89 -8.38 12.75 31.05
C ALA A 89 -8.60 11.37 30.45
N ARG A 90 -8.83 10.36 31.30
CA ARG A 90 -8.98 8.97 30.85
C ARG A 90 -10.26 8.74 30.07
N MET A 91 -11.34 9.45 30.41
CA MET A 91 -12.54 9.49 29.57
C MET A 91 -12.21 10.01 28.17
N GLY A 92 -11.47 11.12 28.07
CA GLY A 92 -11.05 11.70 26.80
C GLY A 92 -10.20 10.72 25.97
N GLU A 93 -9.22 10.08 26.59
CA GLU A 93 -8.38 9.05 25.96
C GLU A 93 -9.22 7.89 25.40
N ASN A 94 -10.13 7.34 26.20
CA ASN A 94 -11.01 6.26 25.76
C ASN A 94 -11.93 6.70 24.61
N MET A 95 -12.47 7.92 24.67
CA MET A 95 -13.33 8.47 23.61
C MET A 95 -12.57 8.64 22.28
N VAL A 96 -11.34 9.16 22.32
CA VAL A 96 -10.49 9.28 21.12
C VAL A 96 -10.15 7.90 20.56
N PHE A 97 -9.82 6.94 21.43
CA PHE A 97 -9.53 5.58 21.00
C PHE A 97 -10.74 4.91 20.33
N VAL A 98 -11.94 5.06 20.90
CA VAL A 98 -13.18 4.54 20.29
C VAL A 98 -13.45 5.18 18.94
N MET A 99 -13.29 6.51 18.79
CA MET A 99 -13.42 7.18 17.49
C MET A 99 -12.35 6.75 16.49
N GLY A 100 -11.14 6.42 16.96
CA GLY A 100 -10.08 5.89 16.11
C GLY A 100 -10.34 4.45 15.65
N MET A 101 -10.93 3.63 16.51
CA MET A 101 -11.33 2.26 16.21
C MET A 101 -12.49 2.26 15.21
N ASP A 102 -13.51 3.10 15.48
CA ASP A 102 -14.72 3.29 14.69
C ASP A 102 -14.95 4.79 14.38
N PRO A 103 -14.42 5.31 13.26
CA PRO A 103 -14.63 6.70 12.83
C PRO A 103 -16.10 7.04 12.50
N GLN A 104 -16.97 6.03 12.41
CA GLN A 104 -18.41 6.20 12.23
C GLN A 104 -19.19 6.02 13.53
N PHE A 105 -18.50 5.97 14.68
CA PHE A 105 -19.13 5.81 15.97
C PHE A 105 -20.28 6.82 16.15
N PRO A 106 -21.52 6.38 16.47
CA PRO A 106 -22.70 7.24 16.40
C PRO A 106 -22.61 8.51 17.25
N TYR A 107 -21.87 8.46 18.36
CA TYR A 107 -21.72 9.56 19.31
C TYR A 107 -20.42 10.36 19.14
N LYS A 108 -19.73 10.22 18.00
CA LYS A 108 -18.45 10.92 17.74
C LYS A 108 -18.56 12.43 17.90
N ASN A 109 -19.67 13.04 17.51
CA ASN A 109 -19.85 14.50 17.62
C ASN A 109 -19.95 14.95 19.08
N GLN A 110 -20.64 14.17 19.92
CA GLN A 110 -20.71 14.41 21.36
C GLN A 110 -19.33 14.21 22.00
N TYR A 111 -18.56 13.19 21.58
CA TYR A 111 -17.19 12.99 22.06
C TYR A 111 -16.26 14.14 21.66
N ARG A 112 -16.35 14.63 20.42
CA ARG A 112 -15.63 15.82 19.96
C ARG A 112 -15.97 17.05 20.81
N GLN A 113 -17.27 17.26 21.08
CA GLN A 113 -17.73 18.36 21.94
C GLN A 113 -17.20 18.24 23.37
N PHE A 114 -17.17 17.03 23.94
CA PHE A 114 -16.57 16.78 25.25
C PHE A 114 -15.09 17.14 25.27
N LEU A 115 -14.33 16.71 24.27
CA LEU A 115 -12.90 17.00 24.16
C LEU A 115 -12.64 18.51 24.04
N GLN A 116 -13.45 19.22 23.26
CA GLN A 116 -13.35 20.68 23.11
C GLN A 116 -13.65 21.46 24.40
N ILE A 117 -14.54 20.96 25.26
CA ILE A 117 -14.90 21.61 26.53
C ILE A 117 -13.90 21.31 27.63
N CYS A 118 -13.40 20.08 27.67
CA CYS A 118 -12.60 19.57 28.77
C CYS A 118 -11.09 19.75 28.59
N PHE A 119 -10.62 19.93 27.37
CA PHE A 119 -9.19 20.00 27.05
C PHE A 119 -8.86 21.27 26.27
N ASP A 120 -7.60 21.67 26.35
CA ASP A 120 -7.11 22.81 25.58
C ASP A 120 -6.82 22.42 24.12
N ALA A 121 -6.42 23.41 23.32
CA ALA A 121 -6.15 23.21 21.89
C ALA A 121 -5.06 22.18 21.60
N ARG A 122 -4.22 21.82 22.58
CA ARG A 122 -3.09 20.88 22.44
C ARG A 122 -3.49 19.41 22.54
N VAL A 123 -4.78 19.12 22.72
CA VAL A 123 -5.29 17.74 22.87
C VAL A 123 -4.91 16.87 21.67
N LYS A 124 -4.93 17.42 20.46
CA LYS A 124 -4.57 16.68 19.24
C LYS A 124 -3.07 16.37 19.22
N GLU A 125 -2.24 17.33 19.59
CA GLU A 125 -0.79 17.22 19.68
C GLU A 125 -0.37 16.18 20.72
N ALA A 126 -1.10 16.09 21.84
CA ALA A 126 -0.89 15.03 22.83
C ALA A 126 -1.16 13.64 22.22
N PHE A 127 -2.29 13.44 21.52
CA PHE A 127 -2.59 12.16 20.89
C PHE A 127 -1.69 11.83 19.69
N LEU A 128 -1.21 12.83 18.95
CA LEU A 128 -0.18 12.66 17.92
C LEU A 128 1.13 12.17 18.54
N HIS A 129 1.54 12.77 19.66
CA HIS A 129 2.73 12.34 20.42
C HIS A 129 2.56 10.90 20.91
N ASP A 130 1.42 10.55 21.51
CA ASP A 130 1.15 9.19 22.00
C ASP A 130 1.11 8.16 20.86
N GLY A 131 0.57 8.53 19.69
CA GLY A 131 0.60 7.72 18.48
C GLY A 131 2.02 7.48 17.99
N GLY A 132 2.86 8.52 17.98
CA GLY A 132 4.29 8.41 17.65
C GLY A 132 5.07 7.56 18.65
N GLU A 133 4.79 7.67 19.95
CA GLU A 133 5.42 6.83 20.98
C GLU A 133 5.01 5.35 20.83
N ALA A 134 3.74 5.07 20.55
CA ALA A 134 3.25 3.73 20.26
C ALA A 134 3.93 3.13 19.02
N LEU A 135 4.10 3.94 17.96
CA LEU A 135 4.81 3.55 16.74
C LEU A 135 6.26 3.16 17.05
N ASN A 136 6.98 4.00 17.79
CA ASN A 136 8.38 3.76 18.19
C ASN A 136 8.55 2.49 19.05
N LYS A 137 7.54 2.15 19.86
CA LYS A 137 7.52 0.92 20.68
C LYS A 137 7.08 -0.32 19.89
N GLY A 138 6.66 -0.18 18.64
CA GLY A 138 6.12 -1.27 17.82
C GLY A 138 4.68 -1.68 18.17
N ASP A 139 3.93 -0.87 18.95
CA ASP A 139 2.50 -1.07 19.18
C ASP A 139 1.69 -0.45 18.03
N LEU A 140 1.85 -1.05 16.85
CA LEU A 140 1.43 -0.46 15.59
C LEU A 140 -0.10 -0.28 15.50
N TYR A 141 -0.87 -1.22 16.05
CA TYR A 141 -2.34 -1.13 16.02
C TYR A 141 -2.86 -0.03 16.94
N ARG A 142 -2.21 0.19 18.10
CA ARG A 142 -2.52 1.32 18.97
C ARG A 142 -2.16 2.63 18.28
N ALA A 143 -0.96 2.73 17.70
CA ALA A 143 -0.52 3.91 16.95
C ALA A 143 -1.53 4.26 15.85
N ALA A 144 -1.88 3.27 15.02
CA ALA A 144 -2.89 3.41 13.98
C ALA A 144 -4.22 3.93 14.53
N THR A 145 -4.71 3.35 15.63
CA THR A 145 -5.98 3.75 16.25
C THR A 145 -5.94 5.19 16.77
N LEU A 146 -4.85 5.60 17.44
CA LEU A 146 -4.69 6.97 17.94
C LEU A 146 -4.66 7.99 16.79
N PHE A 147 -3.89 7.71 15.73
CA PHE A 147 -3.86 8.59 14.55
C PHE A 147 -5.24 8.71 13.90
N ARG A 148 -5.99 7.61 13.75
CA ARG A 148 -7.39 7.66 13.27
C ARG A 148 -8.28 8.51 14.18
N GLY A 149 -8.09 8.44 15.49
CA GLY A 149 -8.80 9.29 16.46
C GLY A 149 -8.52 10.78 16.25
N VAL A 150 -7.24 11.14 16.05
CA VAL A 150 -6.85 12.53 15.71
C VAL A 150 -7.41 12.95 14.36
N MET A 151 -7.42 12.05 13.36
CA MET A 151 -8.04 12.34 12.06
C MET A 151 -9.50 12.75 12.24
N VAL A 152 -10.29 12.02 13.05
CA VAL A 152 -11.69 12.38 13.36
C VAL A 152 -11.81 13.74 14.06
N LEU A 153 -10.87 14.07 14.95
CA LEU A 153 -10.88 15.36 15.64
C LEU A 153 -10.57 16.53 14.71
N ALA A 154 -9.62 16.34 13.78
CA ALA A 154 -9.04 17.41 12.98
C ALA A 154 -9.72 17.64 11.61
N GLN A 155 -10.75 16.87 11.23
CA GLN A 155 -11.32 16.89 9.85
C GLN A 155 -11.80 18.26 9.37
N GLU A 156 -12.26 19.11 10.29
CA GLU A 156 -12.93 20.38 10.00
C GLU A 156 -12.09 21.61 10.39
N GLU A 157 -10.82 21.40 10.77
CA GLU A 157 -9.97 22.44 11.34
C GLU A 157 -8.78 22.76 10.44
N GLU A 158 -8.36 24.02 10.44
CA GLU A 158 -7.11 24.45 9.83
C GLU A 158 -5.91 24.05 10.70
N GLY A 159 -4.76 23.75 10.06
CA GLY A 159 -3.52 23.42 10.75
C GLY A 159 -2.87 22.12 10.26
N THR A 160 -1.83 21.66 10.97
CA THR A 160 -1.03 20.49 10.57
C THR A 160 -1.53 19.18 11.17
N ALA A 161 -2.35 19.21 12.23
CA ALA A 161 -2.72 18.01 12.98
C ALA A 161 -3.34 16.91 12.11
N LEU A 162 -4.12 17.28 11.09
CA LEU A 162 -4.71 16.32 10.15
C LEU A 162 -3.65 15.73 9.19
N GLN A 163 -2.73 16.55 8.69
CA GLN A 163 -1.60 16.11 7.88
C GLN A 163 -0.72 15.13 8.68
N ASP A 164 -0.39 15.47 9.93
CA ASP A 164 0.45 14.67 10.81
C ASP A 164 -0.23 13.35 11.20
N ALA A 165 -1.56 13.37 11.43
CA ALA A 165 -2.32 12.17 11.74
C ALA A 165 -2.47 11.24 10.52
N LEU A 166 -2.75 11.79 9.33
CA LEU A 166 -2.80 11.02 8.08
C LEU A 166 -1.46 10.35 7.81
N PHE A 167 -0.36 11.09 7.97
CA PHE A 167 0.99 10.56 7.76
C PHE A 167 1.37 9.51 8.79
N GLY A 168 1.09 9.76 10.08
CA GLY A 168 1.30 8.80 11.15
C GLY A 168 0.51 7.51 10.92
N TYR A 169 -0.76 7.63 10.50
CA TYR A 169 -1.59 6.47 10.18
C TYR A 169 -1.06 5.67 8.98
N ALA A 170 -0.70 6.35 7.89
CA ALA A 170 -0.11 5.72 6.71
C ALA A 170 1.18 4.96 7.09
N THR A 171 2.02 5.54 7.94
CA THR A 171 3.25 4.92 8.43
C THR A 171 2.99 3.70 9.31
N ALA A 172 1.99 3.78 10.21
CA ALA A 172 1.58 2.63 11.02
C ALA A 172 1.06 1.49 10.13
N CYS A 173 0.22 1.79 9.12
CA CYS A 173 -0.24 0.81 8.14
C CYS A 173 0.93 0.15 7.39
N THR A 174 1.92 0.94 6.99
CA THR A 174 3.15 0.46 6.33
C THR A 174 3.88 -0.58 7.18
N GLN A 175 4.21 -0.23 8.42
CA GLN A 175 4.90 -1.15 9.31
C GLN A 175 4.06 -2.39 9.65
N ILE A 176 2.73 -2.26 9.71
CA ILE A 176 1.83 -3.40 9.95
C ILE A 176 1.93 -4.39 8.80
N TYR A 177 1.75 -3.96 7.54
CA TYR A 177 1.76 -4.90 6.43
C TYR A 177 3.14 -5.48 6.18
N GLU A 178 4.23 -4.72 6.41
CA GLU A 178 5.61 -5.24 6.31
C GLU A 178 5.82 -6.38 7.30
N LYS A 179 5.40 -6.18 8.56
CA LYS A 179 5.46 -7.23 9.58
C LYS A 179 4.58 -8.44 9.24
N LEU A 180 3.43 -8.23 8.60
CA LEU A 180 2.55 -9.32 8.17
C LEU A 180 3.10 -10.12 6.97
N GLN A 181 4.09 -9.59 6.24
CA GLN A 181 4.76 -10.31 5.15
C GLN A 181 5.84 -11.26 5.65
N GLU A 182 6.34 -11.06 6.86
CA GLU A 182 7.30 -11.95 7.48
C GLU A 182 6.58 -13.23 7.96
N PRO A 183 6.96 -14.43 7.48
CA PRO A 183 6.38 -15.66 7.99
C PRO A 183 6.73 -15.80 9.47
N GLU A 184 5.73 -16.02 10.32
CA GLU A 184 5.99 -16.33 11.72
C GLU A 184 6.72 -17.67 11.82
N ASN A 185 7.64 -17.82 12.78
CA ASN A 185 8.43 -19.04 12.99
C ASN A 185 7.58 -20.25 13.46
N MET A 186 6.25 -20.20 13.37
CA MET A 186 5.32 -21.25 13.78
C MET A 186 4.65 -21.93 12.57
N ALA A 187 4.23 -23.17 12.78
CA ALA A 187 3.38 -23.90 11.85
C ALA A 187 1.97 -23.27 11.86
N GLU A 188 1.73 -22.32 10.97
CA GLU A 188 0.41 -21.76 10.73
C GLU A 188 -0.45 -22.71 9.89
N THR A 189 -1.74 -22.67 10.13
CA THR A 189 -2.74 -23.30 9.26
C THR A 189 -2.93 -22.49 7.97
N ASP A 190 -3.43 -23.14 6.91
CA ASP A 190 -3.77 -22.46 5.64
C ASP A 190 -4.77 -21.31 5.84
N GLU A 191 -5.67 -21.45 6.82
CA GLU A 191 -6.67 -20.43 7.15
C GLU A 191 -6.02 -19.21 7.83
N GLU A 192 -5.11 -19.43 8.78
CA GLU A 192 -4.35 -18.34 9.42
C GLU A 192 -3.46 -17.59 8.42
N SER A 193 -2.80 -18.34 7.53
CA SER A 193 -1.97 -17.77 6.47
C SER A 193 -2.80 -16.90 5.52
N ARG A 194 -3.96 -17.39 5.07
CA ARG A 194 -4.89 -16.61 4.23
C ARG A 194 -5.39 -15.36 4.95
N ALA A 195 -5.81 -15.49 6.21
CA ALA A 195 -6.29 -14.37 6.99
C ALA A 195 -5.18 -13.31 7.21
N ARG A 196 -3.93 -13.72 7.35
CA ARG A 196 -2.78 -12.81 7.42
C ARG A 196 -2.55 -12.10 6.09
N GLU A 197 -2.58 -12.81 4.98
CA GLU A 197 -2.43 -12.23 3.64
C GLU A 197 -3.53 -11.21 3.34
N GLU A 198 -4.78 -11.53 3.70
CA GLU A 198 -5.90 -10.58 3.59
C GLU A 198 -5.66 -9.31 4.43
N ARG A 199 -5.24 -9.46 5.69
CA ARG A 199 -4.89 -8.31 6.54
C ARG A 199 -3.76 -7.48 5.93
N CYS A 200 -2.70 -8.14 5.44
CA CYS A 200 -1.61 -7.48 4.74
C CYS A 200 -2.15 -6.63 3.58
N GLY A 201 -3.07 -7.18 2.79
CA GLY A 201 -3.73 -6.48 1.70
C GLY A 201 -4.52 -5.24 2.15
N TRP A 202 -5.26 -5.33 3.26
CA TRP A 202 -6.06 -4.20 3.78
C TRP A 202 -5.17 -3.03 4.22
N PHE A 203 -4.14 -3.31 5.03
CA PHE A 203 -3.22 -2.28 5.52
C PHE A 203 -2.36 -1.70 4.40
N LYS A 204 -1.93 -2.53 3.43
CA LYS A 204 -1.23 -2.05 2.23
C LYS A 204 -2.12 -1.13 1.40
N GLY A 205 -3.37 -1.51 1.14
CA GLY A 205 -4.31 -0.67 0.39
C GLY A 205 -4.53 0.69 1.04
N GLU A 206 -4.72 0.72 2.36
CA GLU A 206 -4.92 1.98 3.08
C GLU A 206 -3.67 2.86 3.13
N SER A 207 -2.48 2.31 3.32
CA SER A 207 -1.26 3.14 3.34
C SER A 207 -1.05 3.85 2.01
N ILE A 208 -1.23 3.16 0.88
CA ILE A 208 -1.12 3.75 -0.46
C ILE A 208 -2.15 4.85 -0.66
N GLN A 209 -3.42 4.57 -0.36
CA GLN A 209 -4.49 5.56 -0.52
C GLN A 209 -4.24 6.81 0.34
N LEU A 210 -3.68 6.64 1.54
CA LEU A 210 -3.35 7.76 2.42
C LEU A 210 -2.17 8.57 1.90
N TYR A 211 -1.12 7.94 1.36
CA TYR A 211 -0.02 8.69 0.75
C TYR A 211 -0.45 9.43 -0.53
N GLU A 212 -1.36 8.85 -1.32
CA GLU A 212 -2.00 9.54 -2.45
C GLU A 212 -2.80 10.75 -1.97
N ASP A 213 -3.67 10.59 -0.96
CA ASP A 213 -4.46 11.69 -0.38
C ASP A 213 -3.56 12.77 0.21
N LEU A 214 -2.52 12.40 0.95
CA LEU A 214 -1.52 13.34 1.48
C LEU A 214 -0.83 14.13 0.35
N SER A 215 -0.41 13.46 -0.73
CA SER A 215 0.25 14.12 -1.85
C SER A 215 -0.66 15.09 -2.60
N PHE A 216 -1.96 14.81 -2.64
CA PHE A 216 -2.94 15.67 -3.28
C PHE A 216 -3.36 16.84 -2.38
N ARG A 217 -3.63 16.56 -1.11
CA ARG A 217 -4.18 17.54 -0.15
C ARG A 217 -3.10 18.44 0.44
N TYR A 218 -1.88 17.94 0.55
CA TYR A 218 -0.71 18.69 1.02
C TYR A 218 0.45 18.54 0.02
N PRO A 219 0.36 19.16 -1.18
CA PRO A 219 1.34 18.97 -2.25
C PRO A 219 2.78 19.32 -1.90
N ASP A 220 2.99 20.20 -0.92
CA ASP A 220 4.32 20.61 -0.45
C ASP A 220 4.85 19.72 0.70
N PHE A 221 4.05 18.74 1.17
CA PHE A 221 4.48 17.77 2.17
C PHE A 221 5.32 16.66 1.52
N ALA A 222 6.62 16.94 1.36
CA ALA A 222 7.58 16.06 0.70
C ALA A 222 7.54 14.58 1.15
N PRO A 223 7.40 14.24 2.45
CA PRO A 223 7.36 12.84 2.89
C PRO A 223 6.27 12.00 2.18
N ALA A 224 5.12 12.58 1.84
CA ALA A 224 4.07 11.84 1.12
C ALA A 224 4.58 11.28 -0.21
N TRP A 225 5.29 12.10 -0.99
CA TRP A 225 5.87 11.72 -2.28
C TRP A 225 6.98 10.66 -2.15
N TYR A 226 7.80 10.76 -1.09
CA TYR A 226 8.86 9.78 -0.80
C TYR A 226 8.29 8.38 -0.62
N TYR A 227 7.35 8.21 0.32
CA TYR A 227 6.75 6.92 0.62
C TYR A 227 5.82 6.42 -0.49
N LEU A 228 5.09 7.32 -1.16
CA LEU A 228 4.25 6.94 -2.30
C LEU A 228 5.06 6.35 -3.46
N GLY A 229 6.25 6.91 -3.74
CA GLY A 229 7.13 6.39 -4.78
C GLY A 229 7.62 4.98 -4.46
N TYR A 230 7.95 4.70 -3.19
CA TYR A 230 8.25 3.35 -2.73
C TYR A 230 7.07 2.39 -2.85
N ALA A 231 5.87 2.87 -2.54
CA ALA A 231 4.66 2.07 -2.66
C ALA A 231 4.40 1.66 -4.13
N TYR A 232 4.56 2.59 -5.08
CA TYR A 232 4.49 2.28 -6.51
C TYR A 232 5.61 1.37 -6.99
N LEU A 233 6.84 1.56 -6.50
CA LEU A 233 7.96 0.67 -6.81
C LEU A 233 7.64 -0.78 -6.39
N ASN A 234 7.11 -0.96 -5.19
CA ASN A 234 6.73 -2.27 -4.65
C ASN A 234 5.56 -2.92 -5.40
N MET A 235 4.82 -2.17 -6.21
CA MET A 235 3.82 -2.71 -7.15
C MET A 235 4.38 -2.99 -8.55
N GLY A 236 5.65 -2.68 -8.80
CA GLY A 236 6.26 -2.76 -10.13
C GLY A 236 5.87 -1.62 -11.07
N LEU A 237 5.26 -0.55 -10.55
CA LEU A 237 4.81 0.60 -11.33
C LEU A 237 5.96 1.61 -11.49
N TYR A 238 7.01 1.23 -12.21
CA TYR A 238 8.28 1.99 -12.27
C TYR A 238 8.10 3.43 -12.76
N ALA A 239 7.32 3.65 -13.82
CA ALA A 239 7.06 4.99 -14.33
C ALA A 239 6.33 5.87 -13.30
N LYS A 240 5.35 5.32 -12.56
CA LYS A 240 4.66 6.05 -11.50
C LYS A 240 5.61 6.37 -10.35
N ALA A 241 6.41 5.40 -9.91
CA ALA A 241 7.42 5.60 -8.87
C ALA A 241 8.39 6.73 -9.24
N PHE A 242 8.92 6.70 -10.46
CA PHE A 242 9.83 7.72 -10.98
C PHE A 242 9.21 9.11 -11.01
N LEU A 243 7.98 9.26 -11.53
CA LEU A 243 7.29 10.55 -11.57
C LEU A 243 6.98 11.08 -10.16
N THR A 244 6.58 10.18 -9.25
CA THR A 244 6.29 10.53 -7.85
C THR A 244 7.55 10.99 -7.13
N TRP A 245 8.67 10.31 -7.34
CA TRP A 245 9.95 10.71 -6.78
C TRP A 245 10.53 11.96 -7.41
N LYS A 246 10.22 12.25 -8.68
CA LYS A 246 10.50 13.57 -9.26
C LYS A 246 9.78 14.67 -8.48
N GLU A 247 8.51 14.48 -8.11
CA GLU A 247 7.79 15.43 -7.25
C GLU A 247 8.48 15.55 -5.89
N PHE A 248 8.84 14.44 -5.24
CA PHE A 248 9.61 14.46 -3.98
C PHE A 248 10.85 15.36 -4.08
N LEU A 249 11.67 15.18 -5.12
CA LEU A 249 12.90 15.98 -5.31
C LEU A 249 12.62 17.48 -5.50
N THR A 250 11.43 17.87 -5.97
CA THR A 250 11.04 19.30 -6.08
C THR A 250 10.54 19.88 -4.77
N LYS A 251 10.02 19.04 -3.87
CA LYS A 251 9.37 19.46 -2.61
C LYS A 251 10.26 19.30 -1.39
N ALA A 252 11.27 18.44 -1.47
CA ALA A 252 12.14 18.11 -0.35
C ALA A 252 12.97 19.33 0.11
N ASP A 253 13.08 19.47 1.43
CA ASP A 253 13.94 20.47 2.06
C ASP A 253 15.38 19.93 2.08
N GLU A 254 16.24 20.45 1.20
CA GLU A 254 17.63 19.97 1.03
C GLU A 254 18.44 20.01 2.34
N ALA A 255 18.13 20.95 3.25
CA ALA A 255 18.83 21.05 4.53
C ALA A 255 18.41 19.95 5.52
N LYS A 256 17.20 19.41 5.39
CA LYS A 256 16.64 18.41 6.30
C LYS A 256 16.61 16.99 5.74
N GLN A 257 16.55 16.85 4.42
CA GLN A 257 16.27 15.59 3.72
C GLN A 257 17.38 15.21 2.73
N LYS A 258 18.63 15.59 3.04
CA LYS A 258 19.77 15.40 2.15
C LYS A 258 19.98 13.92 1.80
N ASP A 259 19.87 13.05 2.80
CA ASP A 259 20.14 11.62 2.64
C ASP A 259 19.04 10.97 1.79
N GLU A 260 17.76 11.31 2.05
CA GLU A 260 16.63 10.85 1.25
C GLU A 260 16.68 11.37 -0.20
N ILE A 261 17.13 12.62 -0.41
CA ILE A 261 17.31 13.17 -1.76
C ILE A 261 18.35 12.37 -2.55
N GLU A 262 19.49 12.05 -1.93
CA GLU A 262 20.55 11.29 -2.60
C GLU A 262 20.11 9.85 -2.87
N GLU A 263 19.49 9.22 -1.88
CA GLU A 263 18.88 7.89 -2.01
C GLU A 263 17.91 7.85 -3.19
N ILE A 264 16.97 8.81 -3.27
CA ILE A 264 15.97 8.83 -4.33
C ILE A 264 16.61 9.07 -5.71
N LYS A 265 17.65 9.89 -5.82
CA LYS A 265 18.39 10.05 -7.10
C LYS A 265 19.01 8.74 -7.56
N GLU A 266 19.70 8.02 -6.68
CA GLU A 266 20.29 6.71 -6.99
C GLU A 266 19.21 5.70 -7.40
N ARG A 267 18.07 5.69 -6.70
CA ARG A 267 16.92 4.84 -7.04
C ARG A 267 16.35 5.18 -8.41
N MET A 268 16.18 6.47 -8.72
CA MET A 268 15.68 6.92 -10.02
C MET A 268 16.61 6.51 -11.17
N GLU A 269 17.93 6.61 -10.99
CA GLU A 269 18.92 6.11 -11.97
C GLU A 269 18.78 4.59 -12.19
N GLN A 270 18.59 3.83 -11.11
CA GLN A 270 18.35 2.38 -11.19
C GLN A 270 17.07 2.03 -11.97
N LEU A 271 16.07 2.92 -11.96
CA LEU A 271 14.78 2.75 -12.64
C LEU A 271 14.80 3.12 -14.14
N GLU A 272 15.80 3.86 -14.63
CA GLU A 272 15.86 4.23 -16.05
C GLU A 272 15.87 3.01 -16.98
N GLY A 273 16.68 2.00 -16.64
CA GLY A 273 16.77 0.76 -17.42
C GLY A 273 15.44 0.00 -17.49
N PRO A 274 14.81 -0.37 -16.35
CA PRO A 274 13.52 -1.05 -16.36
C PRO A 274 12.42 -0.27 -17.06
N MET A 275 12.38 1.07 -16.90
CA MET A 275 11.39 1.92 -17.58
C MET A 275 11.56 1.94 -19.09
N GLU A 276 12.80 2.07 -19.59
CA GLU A 276 13.07 2.03 -21.03
C GLU A 276 12.75 0.64 -21.60
N ILE A 277 13.04 -0.44 -20.88
CA ILE A 277 12.63 -1.79 -21.25
C ILE A 277 11.10 -1.90 -21.32
N GLU A 278 10.38 -1.45 -20.29
CA GLU A 278 8.92 -1.47 -20.24
C GLU A 278 8.31 -0.71 -21.43
N LYS A 279 8.87 0.45 -21.78
CA LYS A 279 8.51 1.22 -22.98
C LYS A 279 8.68 0.40 -24.27
N GLY A 280 9.79 -0.32 -24.40
CA GLY A 280 10.05 -1.21 -25.53
C GLY A 280 9.03 -2.35 -25.62
N CYS A 281 8.73 -3.01 -24.51
CA CYS A 281 7.71 -4.06 -24.43
C CYS A 281 6.32 -3.52 -24.81
N ASN A 282 5.93 -2.38 -24.24
CA ASN A 282 4.64 -1.74 -24.52
C ASN A 282 4.52 -1.29 -25.99
N ALA A 283 5.62 -0.88 -26.62
CA ALA A 283 5.62 -0.57 -28.05
C ALA A 283 5.31 -1.81 -28.90
N ILE A 284 5.87 -2.98 -28.56
CA ILE A 284 5.58 -4.25 -29.25
C ILE A 284 4.12 -4.65 -29.05
N ILE A 285 3.63 -4.65 -27.80
CA ILE A 285 2.24 -4.98 -27.47
C ILE A 285 1.26 -4.08 -28.22
N ALA A 286 1.61 -2.80 -28.43
CA ALA A 286 0.80 -1.85 -29.15
C ALA A 286 0.98 -1.88 -30.69
N GLY A 287 1.70 -2.86 -31.23
CA GLY A 287 1.94 -3.04 -32.67
C GLY A 287 2.96 -2.07 -33.28
N ARG A 288 3.66 -1.27 -32.46
CA ARG A 288 4.81 -0.45 -32.90
C ARG A 288 6.09 -1.27 -32.82
N THR A 289 6.09 -2.40 -33.52
CA THR A 289 7.07 -3.47 -33.41
C THR A 289 8.50 -2.99 -33.68
N GLY A 290 8.71 -2.16 -34.72
CA GLY A 290 10.03 -1.59 -35.03
C GLY A 290 10.59 -0.67 -33.95
N GLU A 291 9.75 0.14 -33.31
CA GLU A 291 10.15 1.00 -32.18
C GLU A 291 10.59 0.14 -31.00
N GLY A 292 9.79 -0.87 -30.65
CA GLY A 292 10.08 -1.74 -29.53
C GLY A 292 11.37 -2.54 -29.72
N ILE A 293 11.63 -3.09 -30.91
CA ILE A 293 12.91 -3.76 -31.23
C ILE A 293 14.07 -2.79 -31.05
N ALA A 294 13.99 -1.57 -31.61
CA ALA A 294 15.05 -0.58 -31.53
C ALA A 294 15.40 -0.19 -30.08
N ILE A 295 14.42 -0.25 -29.17
CA ILE A 295 14.63 -0.04 -27.73
C ILE A 295 15.24 -1.29 -27.09
N LEU A 296 14.59 -2.45 -27.23
CA LEU A 296 14.95 -3.68 -26.52
C LEU A 296 16.31 -4.27 -26.94
N GLU A 297 16.70 -4.14 -28.21
CA GLU A 297 18.01 -4.62 -28.69
C GLU A 297 19.19 -4.02 -27.90
N LYS A 298 19.07 -2.76 -27.44
CA LYS A 298 20.10 -2.09 -26.62
C LYS A 298 20.39 -2.82 -25.31
N PHE A 299 19.44 -3.61 -24.82
CA PHE A 299 19.53 -4.27 -23.53
C PHE A 299 20.01 -5.72 -23.60
N LYS A 300 20.14 -6.31 -24.80
CA LYS A 300 20.54 -7.72 -24.98
C LYS A 300 21.93 -8.04 -24.42
N ASP A 301 22.85 -7.09 -24.49
CA ASP A 301 24.22 -7.23 -23.98
C ASP A 301 24.44 -6.46 -22.66
N SER A 302 23.36 -6.01 -22.03
CA SER A 302 23.41 -5.23 -20.78
C SER A 302 23.34 -6.12 -19.54
N LYS A 303 23.27 -5.49 -18.35
CA LYS A 303 22.97 -6.20 -17.09
C LYS A 303 21.62 -6.95 -17.11
N TYR A 304 20.73 -6.61 -18.04
CA TYR A 304 19.41 -7.25 -18.21
C TYR A 304 19.43 -8.46 -19.16
N ARG A 305 20.60 -8.88 -19.68
CA ARG A 305 20.73 -10.03 -20.59
C ARG A 305 20.28 -11.38 -20.02
N THR A 306 20.03 -11.46 -18.72
CA THR A 306 19.53 -12.68 -18.06
C THR A 306 18.03 -12.61 -17.77
N TRP A 307 17.38 -11.48 -18.05
CA TRP A 307 15.93 -11.33 -17.91
C TRP A 307 15.24 -11.88 -19.16
N TRP A 308 14.82 -13.14 -19.09
CA TRP A 308 14.25 -13.87 -20.23
C TRP A 308 13.09 -13.14 -20.94
N PRO A 309 12.21 -12.36 -20.28
CA PRO A 309 11.13 -11.67 -20.99
C PRO A 309 11.63 -10.71 -22.06
N LEU A 310 12.83 -10.13 -21.91
CA LEU A 310 13.48 -9.32 -22.95
C LEU A 310 13.51 -10.06 -24.30
N PHE A 311 14.02 -11.29 -24.30
CA PHE A 311 14.13 -12.11 -25.49
C PHE A 311 12.77 -12.63 -25.96
N PHE A 312 11.81 -12.82 -25.05
CA PHE A 312 10.46 -13.23 -25.42
C PHE A 312 9.74 -12.13 -26.22
N TYR A 313 9.81 -10.88 -25.76
CA TYR A 313 9.25 -9.73 -26.47
C TYR A 313 9.95 -9.51 -27.81
N LEU A 314 11.29 -9.59 -27.86
CA LEU A 314 12.03 -9.54 -29.13
C LEU A 314 11.63 -10.68 -30.08
N GLY A 315 11.49 -11.91 -29.59
CA GLY A 315 11.04 -13.05 -30.40
C GLY A 315 9.64 -12.85 -30.97
N THR A 316 8.73 -12.29 -30.17
CA THR A 316 7.37 -11.95 -30.59
C THR A 316 7.39 -10.89 -31.69
N ALA A 317 8.18 -9.83 -31.48
CA ALA A 317 8.35 -8.77 -32.45
C ALA A 317 8.97 -9.25 -33.77
N TYR A 318 9.99 -10.11 -33.72
CA TYR A 318 10.59 -10.69 -34.92
C TYR A 318 9.63 -11.62 -35.66
N THR A 319 8.78 -12.35 -34.93
CA THR A 319 7.73 -13.19 -35.53
C THR A 319 6.72 -12.35 -36.31
N GLU A 320 6.24 -11.25 -35.72
CA GLU A 320 5.32 -10.31 -36.37
C GLU A 320 5.89 -9.71 -37.65
N LEU A 321 7.21 -9.47 -37.69
CA LEU A 321 7.91 -8.95 -38.87
C LEU A 321 8.31 -10.02 -39.90
N GLY A 322 8.01 -11.30 -39.64
CA GLY A 322 8.41 -12.41 -40.51
C GLY A 322 9.92 -12.73 -40.48
N MET A 323 10.65 -12.20 -39.50
CA MET A 323 12.08 -12.43 -39.27
C MET A 323 12.28 -13.74 -38.51
N ALA A 324 12.02 -14.85 -39.20
CA ALA A 324 11.92 -16.18 -38.57
C ALA A 324 13.21 -16.62 -37.85
N GLN A 325 14.39 -16.30 -38.39
CA GLN A 325 15.66 -16.73 -37.79
C GLN A 325 15.93 -15.98 -36.48
N GLU A 326 15.76 -14.67 -36.47
CA GLU A 326 15.91 -13.81 -35.29
C GLU A 326 14.90 -14.16 -34.20
N ALA A 327 13.67 -14.51 -34.60
CA ALA A 327 12.65 -15.01 -33.67
C ALA A 327 13.07 -16.35 -33.04
N ILE A 328 13.55 -17.30 -33.85
CA ILE A 328 14.05 -18.60 -33.37
C ILE A 328 15.18 -18.40 -32.36
N ASP A 329 16.15 -17.54 -32.68
CA ASP A 329 17.30 -17.30 -31.81
C ASP A 329 16.88 -16.64 -30.48
N SER A 330 15.95 -15.69 -30.53
CA SER A 330 15.39 -15.04 -29.35
C SER A 330 14.64 -16.03 -28.44
N TYR A 331 13.74 -16.85 -28.98
CA TYR A 331 13.03 -17.84 -28.18
C TYR A 331 13.93 -18.96 -27.66
N LYS A 332 15.00 -19.31 -28.38
CA LYS A 332 16.02 -20.22 -27.83
C LYS A 332 16.74 -19.62 -26.63
N GLU A 333 17.04 -18.32 -26.63
CA GLU A 333 17.56 -17.63 -25.44
C GLU A 333 16.57 -17.67 -24.28
N VAL A 334 15.27 -17.47 -24.54
CA VAL A 334 14.23 -17.66 -23.51
C VAL A 334 14.32 -19.04 -22.88
N LEU A 335 14.41 -20.11 -23.68
CA LEU A 335 14.49 -21.48 -23.18
C LEU A 335 15.83 -21.83 -22.51
N LYS A 336 16.90 -21.07 -22.77
CA LYS A 336 18.15 -21.19 -22.00
C LYS A 336 18.00 -20.60 -20.60
N LEU A 337 17.32 -19.46 -20.48
CA LEU A 337 17.13 -18.73 -19.23
C LEU A 337 15.95 -19.25 -18.38
N ALA A 338 14.88 -19.70 -19.04
CA ALA A 338 13.66 -20.24 -18.46
C ALA A 338 13.26 -21.54 -19.20
N PRO A 339 13.88 -22.69 -18.87
CA PRO A 339 13.67 -23.94 -19.60
C PRO A 339 12.25 -24.50 -19.57
N SER A 340 11.42 -24.09 -18.61
CA SER A 340 10.01 -24.48 -18.48
C SER A 340 9.04 -23.50 -19.15
N ASN A 341 9.53 -22.48 -19.86
CA ASN A 341 8.68 -21.50 -20.52
C ASN A 341 7.93 -22.14 -21.70
N LYS A 342 6.66 -22.49 -21.47
CA LYS A 342 5.80 -23.15 -22.44
C LYS A 342 5.51 -22.28 -23.65
N ASP A 343 5.22 -21.00 -23.44
CA ASP A 343 4.84 -20.07 -24.51
C ASP A 343 5.97 -19.93 -25.55
N ALA A 344 7.23 -19.88 -25.09
CA ALA A 344 8.39 -19.86 -25.98
C ALA A 344 8.54 -21.16 -26.79
N MET A 345 8.18 -22.33 -26.22
CA MET A 345 8.18 -23.60 -26.96
C MET A 345 7.08 -23.64 -28.02
N VAL A 346 5.88 -23.14 -27.70
CA VAL A 346 4.76 -23.04 -28.64
C VAL A 346 5.12 -22.13 -29.80
N ASN A 347 5.60 -20.91 -29.52
CA ASN A 347 6.01 -19.96 -30.55
C ASN A 347 7.14 -20.52 -31.42
N LEU A 348 8.15 -21.19 -30.84
CA LEU A 348 9.18 -21.87 -31.63
C LEU A 348 8.61 -22.94 -32.56
N ALA A 349 7.65 -23.74 -32.08
CA ALA A 349 7.05 -24.79 -32.90
C ALA A 349 6.28 -24.20 -34.09
N GLU A 350 5.50 -23.15 -33.87
CA GLU A 350 4.77 -22.44 -34.93
C GLU A 350 5.71 -21.85 -35.98
N ILE A 351 6.82 -21.22 -35.54
CA ILE A 351 7.82 -20.68 -36.47
C ILE A 351 8.50 -21.80 -37.25
N TYR A 352 8.87 -22.91 -36.60
CA TYR A 352 9.49 -24.06 -37.28
C TYR A 352 8.57 -24.70 -38.32
N GLU A 353 7.27 -24.78 -38.05
CA GLU A 353 6.28 -25.24 -39.02
C GLU A 353 6.17 -24.27 -40.20
N ALA A 354 6.14 -22.96 -39.94
CA ALA A 354 6.11 -21.94 -40.99
C ALA A 354 7.35 -21.98 -41.91
N VAL A 355 8.52 -22.41 -41.41
CA VAL A 355 9.74 -22.60 -42.21
C VAL A 355 9.98 -24.06 -42.66
N ALA A 356 8.95 -24.91 -42.60
CA ALA A 356 8.96 -26.31 -43.04
C ALA A 356 10.02 -27.20 -42.36
N GLN A 357 10.28 -26.95 -41.07
CA GLN A 357 11.14 -27.76 -40.20
C GLN A 357 10.30 -28.60 -39.21
N ASP A 358 9.45 -29.48 -39.76
CA ASP A 358 8.42 -30.21 -39.02
C ASP A 358 8.97 -31.05 -37.85
N GLU A 359 10.16 -31.64 -37.99
CA GLU A 359 10.80 -32.42 -36.92
C GLU A 359 11.09 -31.57 -35.68
N LEU A 360 11.53 -30.33 -35.89
CA LEU A 360 11.81 -29.40 -34.78
C LEU A 360 10.52 -28.84 -34.20
N ALA A 361 9.51 -28.56 -35.03
CA ALA A 361 8.20 -28.16 -34.57
C ALA A 361 7.59 -29.21 -33.62
N GLU A 362 7.58 -30.47 -34.04
CA GLU A 362 7.07 -31.60 -33.24
C GLU A 362 7.87 -31.79 -31.94
N LYS A 363 9.19 -31.62 -32.00
CA LYS A 363 10.05 -31.68 -30.81
C LYS A 363 9.64 -30.64 -29.75
N TYR A 364 9.41 -29.38 -30.13
CA TYR A 364 9.04 -28.33 -29.17
C TYR A 364 7.59 -28.46 -28.69
N ARG A 365 6.65 -28.91 -29.55
CA ARG A 365 5.28 -29.26 -29.12
C ARG A 365 5.26 -30.31 -28.02
N ARG A 366 6.02 -31.40 -28.19
CA ARG A 366 6.11 -32.46 -27.16
C ARG A 366 6.68 -31.95 -25.85
N LYS A 367 7.69 -31.07 -25.90
CA LYS A 367 8.23 -30.45 -24.69
C LYS A 367 7.20 -29.58 -23.98
N ALA A 368 6.41 -28.79 -24.73
CA ALA A 368 5.36 -27.97 -24.16
C ALA A 368 4.28 -28.80 -23.44
N ILE A 369 3.88 -29.94 -24.04
CA ILE A 369 2.93 -30.89 -23.44
C ILE A 369 3.50 -31.51 -22.16
N LEU A 370 4.77 -31.91 -22.17
CA LEU A 370 5.41 -32.51 -20.99
C LEU A 370 5.42 -31.57 -19.79
N ILE A 371 5.52 -30.25 -20.01
CA ILE A 371 5.44 -29.26 -18.92
C ILE A 371 4.03 -29.20 -18.31
N ASP A 372 2.97 -29.45 -19.10
CA ASP A 372 1.59 -29.51 -18.57
C ASP A 372 1.34 -30.76 -17.72
N GLU A 373 2.05 -31.86 -18.00
CA GLU A 373 1.90 -33.11 -17.24
C GLU A 373 2.62 -33.09 -15.88
N ILE A 374 3.56 -32.16 -15.70
CA ILE A 374 4.40 -32.03 -14.50
C ILE A 374 3.78 -31.06 -13.48
N ASN A 375 2.93 -30.13 -13.92
CA ASN A 375 2.26 -29.13 -13.07
C ASN A 375 0.82 -29.53 -12.77
#